data_AF-A0A0C3JQD5-F1
#
_entry.id   AF-A0A0C3JQD5-F1
#
_cell.length_a   1.000
_cell.length_b   1.000
_cell.length_c   1.000
_cell.angle_alpha   90.00
_cell.angle_beta   90.00
_cell.angle_gamma   90.00
#
_symmetry.space_group_name_H-M   'P 1'
#
loop_
_entity.id
_entity.type
_entity.pdbx_description
1 polymer ?
#
loop_
_entity_poly.entity_id
_entity_poly.type
_entity_poly.pdbx_seq_one_letter_code
_entity_poly.pdbx_strand_id
1 'polypeptide(L)'
;MGVEPFLSKVEAATDHAIDLAKVLEDTKRALGKAAEQMKVSVDTSRSDAPSYSVGRSSQKLTERWIGPYKVISLKPNMVELKL
;
A
#
# COMPACT_ATOMS: atom_id res chain seq x y z
N MET A 1 57.26 -27.10 -15.09
CA MET A 1 55.90 -26.66 -15.46
C MET A 1 55.42 -25.71 -14.37
N GLY A 2 55.66 -24.41 -14.56
CA GLY A 2 55.23 -23.39 -13.59
C GLY A 2 53.76 -23.08 -13.85
N VAL A 3 52.91 -23.32 -12.86
CA VAL A 3 51.52 -22.85 -12.90
C VAL A 3 51.56 -21.36 -12.62
N GLU A 4 51.19 -20.53 -13.59
CA GLU A 4 50.99 -19.11 -13.36
C GLU A 4 49.95 -18.92 -12.24
N PRO A 5 50.20 -18.02 -11.27
CA PRO A 5 49.22 -17.70 -10.26
C PRO A 5 47.95 -17.17 -10.94
N PHE A 6 46.80 -17.81 -10.66
CA PHE A 6 45.49 -17.45 -11.19
C PHE A 6 45.12 -16.00 -10.85
N LEU A 7 45.48 -15.05 -11.71
CA LEU A 7 44.95 -13.67 -11.69
C LEU A 7 43.42 -13.63 -11.92
N SER A 8 42.88 -14.68 -12.56
CA SER A 8 41.47 -14.82 -12.96
C SER A 8 40.43 -14.74 -11.82
N LYS A 9 40.77 -15.11 -10.57
CA LYS A 9 39.79 -15.09 -9.47
C LYS A 9 39.58 -13.70 -8.88
N VAL A 10 40.61 -12.87 -8.86
CA VAL A 10 40.55 -11.51 -8.29
C VAL A 10 39.84 -10.58 -9.28
N GLU A 11 40.13 -10.73 -10.57
CA GLU A 11 39.49 -9.96 -11.64
C GLU A 11 37.98 -10.23 -11.70
N ALA A 12 37.57 -11.51 -11.70
CA ALA A 12 36.16 -11.90 -11.65
C ALA A 12 35.42 -11.41 -10.40
N ALA A 13 36.08 -11.41 -9.23
CA ALA A 13 35.49 -10.87 -8.00
C ALA A 13 35.29 -9.35 -8.07
N THR A 14 36.16 -8.65 -8.80
CA THR A 14 36.09 -7.20 -9.00
C THR A 14 34.94 -6.84 -9.95
N ASP A 15 34.77 -7.59 -11.04
CA ASP A 15 33.65 -7.43 -11.97
C ASP A 15 32.29 -7.63 -11.29
N HIS A 16 32.19 -8.67 -10.45
CA HIS A 16 30.98 -8.90 -9.66
C HIS A 16 30.69 -7.78 -8.67
N ALA A 17 31.72 -7.20 -8.04
CA ALA A 17 31.55 -6.06 -7.15
C ALA A 17 31.02 -4.82 -7.90
N ILE A 18 31.48 -4.61 -9.14
CA ILE A 18 31.00 -3.52 -10.02
C ILE A 18 29.53 -3.73 -10.41
N ASP A 19 29.16 -4.95 -10.77
CA ASP A 19 27.77 -5.29 -11.12
C ASP A 19 26.82 -5.10 -9.93
N LEU A 20 27.22 -5.58 -8.74
CA LEU A 20 26.45 -5.37 -7.51
C LEU A 20 26.29 -3.89 -7.16
N ALA A 21 27.34 -3.08 -7.31
CA ALA A 21 27.25 -1.65 -7.09
C ALA A 21 26.25 -0.98 -8.04
N LYS A 22 26.24 -1.40 -9.32
CA LYS A 22 25.29 -0.91 -10.31
C LYS A 22 23.85 -1.26 -9.96
N VAL A 23 23.58 -2.52 -9.59
CA VAL A 23 22.25 -2.97 -9.15
C VAL A 23 21.75 -2.17 -7.94
N LEU A 24 22.63 -1.91 -6.97
CA LEU A 24 22.27 -1.12 -5.79
C LEU A 24 21.88 0.31 -6.14
N GLU A 25 22.63 0.97 -7.01
CA GLU A 25 22.30 2.33 -7.44
C GLU A 25 21.00 2.41 -8.24
N ASP A 26 20.75 1.45 -9.13
CA ASP A 26 19.48 1.40 -9.87
C ASP A 26 18.29 1.10 -8.97
N THR A 27 18.47 0.26 -7.95
CA THR A 27 17.43 -0.03 -6.94
C THR A 27 17.11 1.22 -6.13
N LYS A 28 18.12 1.97 -5.66
CA LYS A 28 17.91 3.25 -4.94
C LYS A 28 17.14 4.25 -5.81
N ARG A 29 17.50 4.35 -7.10
CA ARG A 29 16.82 5.24 -8.06
C ARG A 29 15.37 4.86 -8.27
N ALA A 30 15.08 3.56 -8.43
CA ALA A 30 13.72 3.06 -8.60
C ALA A 30 12.86 3.30 -7.35
N LEU A 31 13.42 3.06 -6.17
CA LEU A 31 12.74 3.31 -4.89
C LEU A 31 12.42 4.80 -4.71
N GLY A 32 13.37 5.69 -5.02
CA GLY A 32 13.13 7.13 -4.97
C GLY A 32 11.98 7.56 -5.89
N LYS A 33 11.94 7.05 -7.13
CA LYS A 33 10.84 7.31 -8.07
C LYS A 33 9.49 6.79 -7.54
N ALA A 34 9.47 5.59 -6.97
CA ALA A 34 8.25 5.02 -6.39
C ALA A 34 7.74 5.84 -5.19
N ALA A 35 8.65 6.33 -4.33
CA ALA A 35 8.28 7.19 -3.20
C ALA A 35 7.68 8.53 -3.66
N GLU A 36 8.25 9.16 -4.69
CA GLU A 36 7.70 10.40 -5.25
C GLU A 36 6.35 10.15 -5.95
N GLN A 37 6.18 9.05 -6.67
CA GLN A 37 4.88 8.66 -7.23
C GLN A 37 3.84 8.41 -6.13
N MET A 38 4.22 7.80 -5.01
CA MET A 38 3.33 7.56 -3.89
C MET A 38 2.84 8.88 -3.27
N LYS A 39 3.72 9.88 -3.12
CA LYS A 39 3.32 11.23 -2.67
C LYS A 39 2.29 11.87 -3.60
N VAL A 40 2.54 11.84 -4.91
CA VAL A 40 1.61 12.38 -5.92
C VAL A 40 0.25 11.66 -5.87
N SER A 41 0.26 10.34 -5.68
CA SER A 41 -0.97 9.54 -5.60
C SER A 41 -1.79 9.82 -4.33
N VAL A 42 -1.13 10.14 -3.20
CA VAL A 42 -1.80 10.51 -1.95
C VAL A 42 -2.52 11.85 -2.09
N ASP A 43 -1.89 12.84 -2.72
CA ASP A 43 -2.53 14.14 -2.96
C ASP A 43 -3.69 14.04 -3.96
N THR A 44 -3.59 13.13 -4.94
CA THR A 44 -4.65 12.89 -5.93
C THR A 44 -5.83 12.08 -5.35
N SER A 45 -5.55 11.19 -4.38
CA SER A 45 -6.54 10.31 -3.75
C SER A 45 -7.13 10.91 -2.47
N ARG A 46 -6.82 12.16 -2.14
CA ARG A 46 -7.55 12.93 -1.13
C ARG A 46 -8.90 13.35 -1.70
N SER A 47 -9.69 12.37 -2.17
CA SER A 47 -11.12 12.51 -2.27
C SER A 47 -11.62 12.96 -0.92
N ASP A 48 -12.42 14.03 -0.89
CA ASP A 48 -13.05 14.54 0.33
C ASP A 48 -13.50 13.36 1.19
N ALA A 49 -12.87 13.22 2.37
CA ALA A 49 -13.27 12.20 3.30
C ALA A 49 -14.79 12.38 3.51
N PRO A 50 -15.62 11.33 3.36
CA PRO A 50 -17.05 11.49 3.49
C PRO A 50 -17.33 12.16 4.84
N SER A 51 -17.86 13.38 4.77
CA SER A 51 -18.18 14.18 5.94
C SER A 51 -19.36 13.52 6.63
N TYR A 52 -19.05 12.53 7.48
CA TYR A 52 -20.01 11.98 8.42
C TYR A 52 -20.23 13.05 9.49
N SER A 53 -21.16 13.96 9.20
CA SER A 53 -21.69 14.87 10.20
C SER A 53 -22.26 14.04 11.36
N VAL A 54 -21.56 14.05 12.49
CA VAL A 54 -22.03 13.55 13.78
C VAL A 54 -23.20 14.45 14.18
N GLY A 55 -24.41 14.14 13.70
CA GLY A 55 -25.59 14.94 14.01
C GLY A 55 -26.67 15.04 12.94
N ARG A 56 -26.54 14.40 11.77
CA ARG A 56 -27.67 14.34 10.83
C ARG A 56 -28.59 13.20 11.22
N SER A 57 -29.70 13.56 11.85
CA SER A 57 -30.78 12.69 12.32
C SER A 57 -31.09 11.54 11.33
N SER A 58 -30.96 10.33 11.86
CA SER A 58 -31.30 9.02 11.27
C SER A 58 -32.79 8.86 10.95
N GLN A 59 -33.36 9.69 10.08
CA GLN A 59 -34.71 9.43 9.57
C GLN A 59 -34.73 8.51 8.34
N LYS A 60 -33.58 8.15 7.77
CA LYS A 60 -33.47 7.32 6.54
C LYS A 60 -32.67 6.02 6.70
N LEU A 61 -32.47 5.53 7.93
CA LEU A 61 -31.78 4.25 8.17
C LEU A 61 -32.73 3.07 8.39
N THR A 62 -34.03 3.31 8.55
CA THR A 62 -35.09 2.30 8.74
C THR A 62 -35.44 1.51 7.47
N GLU A 63 -34.86 1.87 6.32
CA GLU A 63 -34.98 1.14 5.06
C GLU A 63 -33.73 0.31 4.74
N ARG A 64 -32.78 0.21 5.69
CA ARG A 64 -31.59 -0.61 5.48
C ARG A 64 -31.92 -2.08 5.75
N TRP A 65 -31.52 -2.94 4.83
CA TRP A 65 -31.54 -4.38 4.99
C TRP A 65 -30.16 -4.84 5.44
N ILE A 66 -30.13 -5.81 6.36
CA ILE A 66 -28.91 -6.53 6.74
C ILE A 66 -29.17 -7.99 6.38
N GLY A 67 -28.66 -8.42 5.22
CA GLY A 67 -28.99 -9.73 4.66
C GLY A 67 -30.51 -9.86 4.38
N PRO A 68 -31.16 -10.97 4.76
CA PRO A 68 -32.60 -11.14 4.57
C PRO A 68 -33.45 -10.35 5.59
N TYR A 69 -32.82 -9.63 6.53
CA TYR A 69 -33.53 -8.97 7.62
C TYR A 69 -33.69 -7.46 7.39
N LYS A 70 -34.86 -6.92 7.74
CA LYS A 70 -35.14 -5.48 7.69
C LYS A 70 -34.79 -4.82 9.02
N VAL A 71 -34.05 -3.70 8.99
CA VAL A 71 -33.72 -2.93 10.20
C VAL A 71 -34.92 -2.12 10.66
N ILE A 72 -35.39 -2.38 11.89
CA ILE A 72 -36.51 -1.66 12.49
C ILE A 72 -36.02 -0.49 13.33
N SER A 73 -34.93 -0.68 14.08
CA SER A 73 -34.35 0.36 14.92
C SER A 73 -32.83 0.24 15.04
N LEU A 74 -32.18 1.39 15.21
CA LEU A 74 -30.74 1.49 15.45
C LEU A 74 -30.52 2.19 16.78
N LYS A 75 -29.93 1.47 17.72
CA LYS A 75 -29.41 1.99 18.99
C LYS A 75 -27.89 2.11 18.88
N PRO A 76 -27.24 2.99 19.68
CA PRO A 76 -25.80 3.22 19.57
C PRO A 76 -24.94 1.95 19.59
N ASN A 77 -25.36 0.93 20.35
CA ASN A 77 -24.63 -0.34 20.51
C ASN A 77 -25.42 -1.57 20.03
N MET A 78 -26.61 -1.41 19.43
CA MET A 78 -27.49 -2.55 19.10
C MET A 78 -28.40 -2.24 17.92
N VAL A 79 -28.71 -3.25 17.10
CA VAL A 79 -29.63 -3.15 15.96
C VAL A 79 -30.81 -4.11 16.16
N GLU A 80 -32.04 -3.63 15.98
CA GLU A 80 -33.24 -4.47 16.00
C GLU A 80 -33.66 -4.81 14.58
N LEU A 81 -33.82 -6.12 14.32
CA LEU A 81 -34.08 -6.67 13.00
C LEU A 81 -35.43 -7.40 12.97
N LYS A 82 -36.14 -7.29 11.84
CA LYS A 82 -37.30 -8.12 11.51
C LYS A 82 -36.92 -9.18 10.49
N LEU A 83 -37.38 -10.41 10.74
CA LEU A 83 -37.52 -11.45 9.72
C LEU A 83 -38.66 -11.09 8.76
#